data_AF-A0AAC8Q063-F1
#
_entry.id   AF-A0AAC8Q063-F1
#
_cell.length_a   1.000
_cell.length_b   1.000
_cell.length_c   1.000
_cell.angle_alpha   90.00
_cell.angle_beta   90.00
_cell.angle_gamma   90.00
#
_symmetry.space_group_name_H-M   'P 1'
#
loop_
_entity.id
_entity.type
_entity.pdbx_description
1 polymer ?
#
loop_
_entity_poly.entity_id
_entity_poly.type
_entity_poly.pdbx_seq_one_letter_code
_entity_poly.pdbx_strand_id
1 'polypeptide(L)'
;MEMPILLAIAGAAAACLVSAGVLLTSYRRVGPGEALLIEKGGGATRVRFGSGLVLPMVQRGEVLDLSVRKVVVERRGKQGLSCRDGIRVDVRGTFLVKVEREEEAVLRVAREVGCARANRPEEVQALLEERFACALANAASTFNFDELLADRSLFIDHVMMEVGNELLGFKLERMSLGRLEQTPLDQLDPTNVVDAQGILKLTERTTRLALETSGQMRQQRETVQAPWEAPRREGEAREAELEREVERALAERVGSN
;
A
#
# COMPACT_ATOMS: atom_id res chain seq x y z
N MET A 1 21.11 -51.18 57.42
CA MET A 1 20.10 -50.84 56.39
C MET A 1 20.56 -51.51 55.11
N GLU A 2 19.84 -52.54 54.64
CA GLU A 2 20.32 -53.40 53.57
C GLU A 2 20.60 -52.58 52.30
N MET A 3 21.78 -52.76 51.70
CA MET A 3 22.21 -52.18 50.42
C MET A 3 21.09 -52.08 49.33
N PRO A 4 20.17 -53.07 49.16
CA PRO A 4 19.02 -52.94 48.27
C PRO A 4 18.07 -51.77 48.59
N ILE A 5 17.85 -51.44 49.86
CA ILE A 5 16.94 -50.36 50.28
C ILE A 5 17.52 -48.98 49.91
N LEU A 6 18.83 -48.81 50.06
CA LEU A 6 19.53 -47.58 49.66
C LEU A 6 19.50 -47.35 48.14
N LEU A 7 19.65 -48.42 47.35
CA LEU A 7 19.49 -48.39 45.89
C LEU A 7 18.06 -48.04 45.45
N ALA A 8 17.04 -48.59 46.14
CA ALA A 8 15.65 -48.28 45.86
C ALA A 8 15.29 -46.80 46.14
N ILE A 9 15.77 -46.27 47.27
CA ILE A 9 15.56 -44.85 47.63
C ILE A 9 16.28 -43.92 46.66
N ALA A 10 17.52 -44.24 46.28
CA ALA A 10 18.27 -43.45 45.31
C ALA A 10 17.62 -43.48 43.91
N GLY A 11 17.11 -44.63 43.48
CA GLY A 11 16.37 -44.77 42.22
C GLY A 11 15.05 -43.98 42.21
N ALA A 12 14.29 -44.03 43.29
CA ALA A 12 13.06 -43.25 43.44
C ALA A 12 13.33 -41.73 43.47
N ALA A 13 14.38 -41.31 44.17
CA ALA A 13 14.80 -39.90 44.20
C ALA A 13 15.23 -39.39 42.82
N ALA A 14 15.98 -40.20 42.05
CA ALA A 14 16.37 -39.86 40.68
C ALA A 14 15.15 -39.77 39.75
N ALA A 15 14.19 -40.70 39.85
CA ALA A 15 12.95 -40.64 39.08
C ALA A 15 12.10 -39.41 39.41
N CYS A 16 12.01 -39.03 40.69
CA CYS A 16 11.35 -37.80 41.13
C CYS A 16 12.04 -36.54 40.58
N LEU A 17 13.37 -36.49 40.57
CA LEU A 17 14.12 -35.37 40.02
C LEU A 17 13.93 -35.23 38.50
N VAL A 18 13.97 -36.34 37.76
CA VAL A 18 13.73 -36.34 36.32
C VAL A 18 12.29 -35.93 36.00
N SER A 19 11.30 -36.47 36.71
CA SER A 19 9.89 -36.10 36.50
C SER A 19 9.60 -34.64 36.86
N ALA A 20 10.20 -34.11 37.94
CA ALA A 20 10.13 -32.70 38.28
C ALA A 20 10.78 -31.81 37.21
N GLY A 21 11.95 -32.19 36.69
CA GLY A 21 12.61 -31.49 35.59
C GLY A 21 11.78 -31.49 34.30
N VAL A 22 11.16 -32.63 33.96
CA VAL A 22 10.22 -32.72 32.84
C VAL A 22 9.01 -31.81 33.07
N LEU A 23 8.40 -31.81 34.25
CA LEU A 23 7.25 -30.95 34.55
C LEU A 23 7.59 -29.45 34.43
N LEU A 24 8.75 -29.04 34.95
CA LEU A 24 9.20 -27.65 34.90
C LEU A 24 9.47 -27.18 33.48
N THR A 25 10.09 -28.03 32.65
CA THR A 25 10.33 -27.74 31.22
C THR A 25 9.07 -27.81 30.35
N SER A 26 8.02 -28.48 30.85
CA SER A 26 6.78 -28.68 30.10
C SER A 26 5.81 -27.51 30.16
N TYR A 27 5.98 -26.56 31.10
CA TYR A 27 5.06 -25.43 31.20
C TYR A 27 5.50 -24.29 30.29
N ARG A 28 4.74 -24.04 29.21
CA ARG A 28 4.95 -22.87 28.35
C ARG A 28 3.94 -21.78 28.66
N ARG A 29 4.46 -20.62 29.04
CA ARG A 29 3.70 -19.37 29.15
C ARG A 29 3.57 -18.75 27.76
N VAL A 30 2.36 -18.36 27.41
CA VAL A 30 2.02 -17.81 26.10
C VAL A 30 1.24 -16.53 26.33
N GLY A 31 1.63 -15.47 25.61
CA GLY A 31 1.03 -14.14 25.76
C GLY A 31 -0.41 -14.05 25.21
N PRO A 32 -1.15 -12.98 25.52
CA PRO A 32 -2.50 -12.77 24.99
C PRO A 32 -2.55 -12.59 23.46
N GLY A 33 -1.42 -12.27 22.82
CA GLY A 33 -1.27 -12.14 21.36
C GLY A 33 -0.72 -13.38 20.67
N GLU A 34 -0.57 -14.51 21.37
CA GLU A 34 0.04 -15.72 20.85
C GLU A 34 -0.91 -16.93 21.04
N ALA A 35 -0.87 -17.86 20.09
CA ALA A 35 -1.58 -19.13 20.16
C ALA A 35 -0.58 -20.28 20.28
N LEU A 36 -0.84 -21.21 21.21
CA LEU A 36 -0.04 -22.42 21.37
C LEU A 36 -0.67 -23.56 20.58
N LEU A 37 0.05 -24.09 19.61
CA LEU A 37 -0.31 -25.30 18.89
C LEU A 37 0.40 -26.48 19.53
N ILE A 38 -0.36 -27.49 19.90
CA ILE A 38 0.14 -28.72 20.50
C ILE A 38 -0.22 -29.87 19.58
N GLU A 39 0.79 -30.39 18.90
CA GLU A 39 0.67 -31.59 18.07
C GLU A 39 1.09 -32.80 18.88
N LYS A 40 0.22 -33.81 18.98
CA LYS A 40 0.56 -35.10 19.57
C LYS A 40 0.89 -36.05 18.42
N GLY A 41 2.05 -36.71 18.44
CA GLY A 41 2.54 -37.54 17.32
C GLY A 41 1.54 -38.65 16.93
N GLY A 42 0.66 -38.36 15.96
CA GLY A 42 -0.43 -39.23 15.48
C GLY A 42 -1.86 -38.79 15.80
N GLY A 43 -2.07 -37.66 16.49
CA GLY A 43 -3.39 -37.14 16.87
C GLY A 43 -3.70 -35.75 16.30
N ALA A 44 -4.92 -35.26 16.53
CA ALA A 44 -5.35 -33.93 16.09
C ALA A 44 -4.55 -32.82 16.78
N THR A 45 -4.06 -31.85 15.99
CA THR A 45 -3.45 -30.61 16.48
C THR A 45 -4.48 -29.83 17.30
N ARG A 46 -4.13 -29.50 18.55
CA ARG A 46 -4.99 -28.67 19.42
C ARG A 46 -4.41 -27.28 19.54
N VAL A 47 -5.28 -26.27 19.43
CA VAL A 47 -4.93 -24.87 19.66
C VAL A 47 -5.32 -24.49 21.07
N ARG A 48 -4.44 -23.80 21.79
CA ARG A 48 -4.75 -23.20 23.10
C ARG A 48 -4.38 -21.74 23.09
N PHE A 49 -5.35 -20.89 23.43
CA PHE A 49 -5.14 -19.45 23.60
C PHE A 49 -4.78 -19.15 25.06
N GLY A 50 -3.53 -19.40 25.42
CA GLY A 50 -3.00 -19.15 26.76
C GLY A 50 -1.94 -20.16 27.17
N SER A 51 -1.56 -20.11 28.45
CA SER A 51 -0.53 -20.99 28.98
C SER A 51 -0.98 -22.46 28.95
N GLY A 52 -0.10 -23.33 28.52
CA GLY A 52 -0.37 -24.74 28.33
C GLY A 52 0.78 -25.61 28.78
N LEU A 53 0.46 -26.81 29.25
CA LEU A 53 1.44 -27.85 29.47
C LEU A 53 1.71 -28.55 28.12
N VAL A 54 2.96 -28.51 27.67
CA VAL A 54 3.48 -29.20 26.49
C VAL A 54 4.52 -30.19 26.96
N LEU A 55 4.22 -31.49 26.87
CA LEU A 55 5.15 -32.55 27.24
C LEU A 55 6.13 -32.78 26.07
N PRO A 56 7.41 -32.36 26.16
CA PRO A 56 8.33 -32.33 25.02
C PRO A 56 8.63 -33.72 24.43
N MET A 57 8.42 -34.80 25.20
CA MET A 57 8.66 -36.17 24.72
C MET A 57 7.54 -36.73 23.82
N VAL A 58 6.31 -36.21 23.92
CA VAL A 58 5.13 -36.75 23.20
C VAL A 58 4.46 -35.70 22.32
N GLN A 59 4.72 -34.42 22.61
CA GLN A 59 4.03 -33.29 22.01
C GLN A 59 5.03 -32.30 21.42
N ARG A 60 4.75 -31.87 20.18
CA ARG A 60 5.43 -30.75 19.55
C ARG A 60 4.61 -29.50 19.81
N GLY A 61 5.21 -28.56 20.56
CA GLY A 61 4.60 -27.26 20.85
C GLY A 61 5.17 -26.20 19.93
N GLU A 62 4.32 -25.56 19.12
CA GLU A 62 4.67 -24.40 18.31
C GLU A 62 3.84 -23.20 18.75
N VAL A 63 4.43 -22.01 18.73
CA VAL A 63 3.75 -20.76 19.08
C VAL A 63 3.49 -20.01 17.79
N LEU A 64 2.27 -19.52 17.60
CA LEU A 64 1.87 -18.66 16.49
C LEU A 64 1.54 -17.27 17.03
N ASP A 65 2.22 -16.24 16.52
CA ASP A 65 1.88 -14.86 16.81
C ASP A 65 0.63 -14.44 16.01
N LEU A 66 -0.36 -13.88 16.71
CA LEU A 66 -1.64 -13.40 16.17
C LEU A 66 -1.62 -11.88 15.91
N SER A 67 -0.48 -11.22 16.13
CA SER A 67 -0.31 -9.79 15.92
C SER A 67 -0.56 -9.38 14.46
N VAL A 68 -0.92 -8.11 14.29
CA VAL A 68 -1.17 -7.52 12.98
C VAL A 68 0.13 -7.44 12.20
N ARG A 69 0.11 -7.93 10.96
CA ARG A 69 1.22 -7.90 10.00
C ARG A 69 0.90 -6.96 8.86
N LYS A 70 1.92 -6.26 8.40
CA LYS A 70 1.83 -5.30 7.30
C LYS A 70 2.38 -5.94 6.03
N VAL A 71 1.55 -6.01 4.99
CA VAL A 71 1.94 -6.43 3.65
C VAL A 71 1.87 -5.20 2.75
N VAL A 72 2.99 -4.82 2.16
CA VAL A 72 3.07 -3.66 1.24
C VAL A 72 3.19 -4.19 -0.16
N VAL A 73 2.34 -3.70 -1.05
CA VAL A 73 2.40 -3.98 -2.48
C VAL A 73 2.64 -2.69 -3.21
N GLU A 74 3.67 -2.66 -4.06
CA GLU A 74 4.05 -1.50 -4.83
C GLU A 74 4.20 -1.87 -6.30
N ARG A 75 3.47 -1.18 -7.15
CA ARG A 75 3.45 -1.40 -8.60
C ARG A 75 3.72 -0.06 -9.26
N ARG A 76 4.86 0.04 -9.96
CA ARG A 76 5.35 1.28 -10.59
C ARG A 76 5.89 1.03 -11.98
N GLY A 77 5.79 2.04 -12.83
CA GLY A 77 6.39 2.04 -14.16
C GLY A 77 5.82 0.94 -15.05
N LYS A 78 6.71 0.08 -15.56
CA LYS A 78 6.31 -1.06 -16.41
C LYS A 78 5.40 -2.07 -15.70
N GLN A 79 5.45 -2.12 -14.37
CA GLN A 79 4.56 -2.98 -13.57
C GLN A 79 3.35 -2.22 -13.01
N GLY A 80 3.11 -0.98 -13.45
CA GLY A 80 1.95 -0.20 -13.05
C GLY A 80 0.64 -0.88 -13.44
N LEU A 81 -0.44 -0.50 -12.76
CA LEU A 81 -1.76 -1.06 -13.00
C LEU A 81 -2.40 -0.39 -14.20
N SER A 82 -2.99 -1.17 -15.10
CA SER A 82 -3.71 -0.65 -16.26
C SER A 82 -5.19 -0.46 -15.91
N CYS A 83 -5.70 0.76 -16.09
CA CYS A 83 -7.11 1.08 -15.93
C CYS A 83 -7.94 0.64 -17.14
N ARG A 84 -9.27 0.69 -17.00
CA ARG A 84 -10.22 0.39 -18.09
C ARG A 84 -10.00 1.25 -19.33
N ASP A 85 -9.55 2.48 -19.13
CA ASP A 85 -9.29 3.44 -20.20
C ASP A 85 -7.87 3.40 -20.76
N GLY A 86 -7.09 2.37 -20.42
CA GLY A 86 -5.75 2.16 -20.94
C GLY A 86 -4.68 3.05 -20.29
N ILE A 87 -5.07 3.92 -19.35
CA ILE A 87 -4.11 4.73 -18.59
C ILE A 87 -3.44 3.83 -17.55
N ARG A 88 -2.10 3.81 -17.54
CA ARG A 88 -1.32 3.10 -16.53
C ARG A 88 -1.04 3.98 -15.32
N VAL A 89 -1.15 3.38 -14.13
CA VAL A 89 -1.11 4.06 -12.84
C VAL A 89 -0.13 3.37 -11.91
N ASP A 90 0.69 4.17 -11.25
CA ASP A 90 1.58 3.77 -10.18
C ASP A 90 0.84 3.82 -8.85
N VAL A 91 0.87 2.71 -8.10
CA VAL A 91 0.17 2.58 -6.83
C VAL A 91 1.03 1.94 -5.75
N ARG A 92 0.82 2.39 -4.51
CA ARG A 92 1.37 1.74 -3.32
C ARG A 92 0.24 1.38 -2.35
N GLY A 93 -0.11 0.10 -2.26
CA GLY A 93 -1.09 -0.42 -1.31
C GLY A 93 -0.43 -0.93 -0.03
N THR A 94 -1.03 -0.65 1.12
CA THR A 94 -0.66 -1.26 2.40
C THR A 94 -1.83 -2.04 2.95
N PHE A 95 -1.65 -3.35 3.11
CA PHE A 95 -2.64 -4.27 3.66
C PHE A 95 -2.22 -4.66 5.08
N LEU A 96 -3.14 -4.58 6.02
CA LEU A 96 -2.94 -5.09 7.36
C LEU A 96 -3.72 -6.38 7.55
N VAL A 97 -2.99 -7.46 7.77
CA VAL A 97 -3.55 -8.80 7.95
C VAL A 97 -3.31 -9.26 9.38
N LYS A 98 -4.26 -10.00 9.95
CA LYS A 98 -4.12 -10.63 11.25
C LYS A 98 -4.73 -12.02 11.24
N VAL A 99 -4.33 -12.86 12.18
CA VAL A 99 -4.98 -14.16 12.39
C VAL A 99 -6.06 -13.97 13.44
N GLU A 100 -7.29 -14.40 13.16
CA GLU A 100 -8.35 -14.33 14.16
C GLU A 100 -8.08 -15.31 15.31
N ARG A 101 -8.53 -14.94 16.51
CA ARG A 101 -8.39 -15.77 17.71
C ARG A 101 -9.44 -16.89 17.73
N GLU A 102 -9.47 -17.66 16.67
CA GLU A 102 -10.36 -18.81 16.48
C GLU A 102 -9.51 -20.06 16.18
N GLU A 103 -9.90 -21.20 16.75
CA GLU A 103 -9.13 -22.45 16.60
C GLU A 103 -9.01 -22.85 15.13
N GLU A 104 -10.09 -22.70 14.36
CA GLU A 104 -10.12 -23.05 12.93
C GLU A 104 -9.18 -22.18 12.09
N ALA A 105 -9.16 -20.86 12.34
CA ALA A 105 -8.29 -19.92 11.63
C ALA A 105 -6.81 -20.23 11.91
N VAL A 106 -6.46 -20.44 13.18
CA VAL A 106 -5.09 -20.79 13.60
C VAL A 106 -4.63 -22.13 13.02
N LEU A 107 -5.51 -23.14 13.03
CA LEU A 107 -5.22 -24.43 12.41
C LEU A 107 -5.01 -24.33 10.90
N ARG A 108 -5.79 -23.47 10.22
CA ARG A 108 -5.64 -23.24 8.78
C ARG A 108 -4.29 -22.61 8.46
N VAL A 109 -3.90 -21.54 9.17
CA VAL A 109 -2.57 -20.90 8.98
C VAL A 109 -1.44 -21.90 9.25
N ALA A 110 -1.54 -22.69 10.31
CA ALA A 110 -0.51 -23.66 10.65
C ALA A 110 -0.35 -24.77 9.60
N ARG A 111 -1.45 -25.20 8.95
CA ARG A 111 -1.41 -26.22 7.89
C ARG A 111 -0.92 -25.68 6.56
N GLU A 112 -1.42 -24.51 6.14
CA GLU A 112 -1.14 -23.94 4.82
C GLU A 112 0.23 -23.23 4.76
N VAL A 113 0.60 -22.52 5.83
CA VAL A 113 1.80 -21.67 5.88
C VAL A 113 2.87 -22.26 6.78
N GLY A 114 2.46 -22.84 7.91
CA GLY A 114 3.35 -23.30 8.98
C GLY A 114 3.67 -22.20 9.99
N CYS A 115 3.75 -22.54 11.27
CA CYS A 115 3.92 -21.55 12.35
C CYS A 115 5.24 -20.78 12.25
N ALA A 116 6.33 -21.45 11.84
CA ALA A 116 7.64 -20.82 11.69
C ALA A 116 7.66 -19.72 10.62
N ARG A 117 7.03 -19.99 9.46
CA ARG A 117 6.93 -19.03 8.35
C ARG A 117 5.94 -17.93 8.67
N ALA A 118 4.81 -18.28 9.28
CA ALA A 118 3.80 -17.31 9.69
C ALA A 118 4.39 -16.29 10.67
N ASN A 119 5.22 -16.70 11.65
CA ASN A 119 5.82 -15.78 12.60
C ASN A 119 6.83 -14.79 12.00
N ARG A 120 7.30 -15.01 10.77
CA ARG A 120 8.24 -14.12 10.08
C ARG A 120 7.47 -13.15 9.18
N PRO A 121 7.48 -11.83 9.48
CA PRO A 121 6.70 -10.87 8.72
C PRO A 121 7.11 -10.80 7.24
N GLU A 122 8.40 -11.00 6.93
CA GLU A 122 8.92 -10.98 5.56
C GLU A 122 8.37 -12.14 4.72
N GLU A 123 8.22 -13.32 5.33
CA GLU A 123 7.68 -14.49 4.64
C GLU A 123 6.18 -14.35 4.40
N VAL A 124 5.44 -13.78 5.35
CA VAL A 124 4.01 -13.48 5.18
C VAL A 124 3.81 -12.43 4.09
N GLN A 125 4.68 -11.42 4.03
CA GLN A 125 4.66 -10.43 2.96
C GLN A 125 4.85 -11.12 1.60
N ALA A 126 5.92 -11.89 1.41
CA ALA A 126 6.19 -12.57 0.15
C ALA A 126 5.07 -13.54 -0.27
N LEU A 127 4.41 -14.19 0.70
CA LEU A 127 3.34 -15.13 0.44
C LEU A 127 2.06 -14.47 -0.09
N LEU A 128 1.72 -13.30 0.43
CA LEU A 128 0.46 -12.62 0.13
C LEU A 128 0.59 -11.49 -0.91
N GLU A 129 1.82 -11.01 -1.16
CA GLU A 129 2.10 -9.89 -2.07
C GLU A 129 1.53 -10.12 -3.48
N GLU A 130 1.76 -11.29 -4.09
CA GLU A 130 1.26 -11.58 -5.43
C GLU A 130 -0.27 -11.69 -5.47
N ARG A 131 -0.90 -12.22 -4.41
CA ARG A 131 -2.37 -12.31 -4.32
C ARG A 131 -3.00 -10.92 -4.25
N PHE A 132 -2.44 -10.04 -3.41
CA PHE A 132 -2.90 -8.66 -3.30
C PHE A 132 -2.60 -7.84 -4.55
N ALA A 133 -1.46 -8.08 -5.21
CA ALA A 133 -1.15 -7.44 -6.49
C ALA A 133 -2.16 -7.82 -7.58
N CYS A 134 -2.56 -9.09 -7.64
CA CYS A 134 -3.58 -9.55 -8.57
C CYS A 134 -4.95 -8.90 -8.27
N ALA A 135 -5.37 -8.84 -7.01
CA ALA A 135 -6.60 -8.17 -6.62
C ALA A 135 -6.60 -6.67 -6.97
N LEU A 136 -5.48 -5.98 -6.73
CA LEU A 136 -5.30 -4.58 -7.12
C LEU A 136 -5.40 -4.39 -8.64
N ALA A 137 -4.77 -5.27 -9.43
CA ALA A 137 -4.82 -5.20 -10.89
C ALA A 137 -6.23 -5.43 -11.44
N ASN A 138 -6.93 -6.44 -10.92
CA ASN A 138 -8.31 -6.74 -11.31
C ASN A 138 -9.23 -5.57 -10.98
N ALA A 139 -9.14 -5.02 -9.77
CA ALA A 139 -9.92 -3.85 -9.39
C ALA A 139 -9.57 -2.64 -10.27
N ALA A 140 -8.29 -2.37 -10.54
CA ALA A 140 -7.92 -1.22 -11.37
C ALA A 140 -8.48 -1.32 -12.80
N SER A 141 -8.56 -2.54 -13.35
CA SER A 141 -9.09 -2.77 -14.70
C SER A 141 -10.59 -2.46 -14.87
N THR A 142 -11.36 -2.38 -13.77
CA THR A 142 -12.79 -2.06 -13.82
C THR A 142 -13.06 -0.55 -13.80
N PHE A 143 -12.15 0.23 -13.21
CA PHE A 143 -12.27 1.68 -13.05
C PHE A 143 -11.57 2.48 -14.16
N ASN A 144 -12.08 3.69 -14.39
CA ASN A 144 -11.37 4.70 -15.17
C ASN A 144 -10.38 5.47 -14.28
N PHE A 145 -9.34 6.07 -14.89
CA PHE A 145 -8.36 6.85 -14.13
C PHE A 145 -8.97 7.99 -13.29
N ASP A 146 -9.95 8.71 -13.85
CA ASP A 146 -10.61 9.83 -13.16
C ASP A 146 -11.42 9.37 -11.95
N GLU A 147 -12.04 8.20 -12.03
CA GLU A 147 -12.82 7.60 -10.93
C GLU A 147 -11.90 7.19 -9.77
N LEU A 148 -10.73 6.62 -10.07
CA LEU A 148 -9.72 6.24 -9.08
C LEU A 148 -9.18 7.46 -8.31
N LEU A 149 -9.07 8.62 -8.98
CA LEU A 149 -8.64 9.86 -8.35
C LEU A 149 -9.75 10.52 -7.53
N ALA A 150 -10.99 10.47 -8.02
CA ALA A 150 -12.15 11.05 -7.35
C ALA A 150 -12.54 10.28 -6.08
N ASP A 151 -12.73 8.96 -6.18
CA ASP A 151 -13.33 8.14 -5.13
C ASP A 151 -12.43 6.95 -4.74
N ARG A 152 -11.31 7.28 -4.05
CA ARG A 152 -10.35 6.29 -3.55
C ARG A 152 -10.98 5.24 -2.62
N SER A 153 -12.00 5.63 -1.84
CA SER A 153 -12.69 4.72 -0.93
C SER A 153 -13.40 3.60 -1.69
N LEU A 154 -14.06 3.93 -2.80
CA LEU A 154 -14.79 2.97 -3.61
C LEU A 154 -13.83 1.97 -4.29
N PHE A 155 -12.66 2.43 -4.71
CA PHE A 155 -11.59 1.54 -5.16
C PHE A 155 -11.11 0.59 -4.06
N ILE A 156 -10.89 1.10 -2.84
CA ILE A 156 -10.49 0.27 -1.70
C ILE A 156 -11.56 -0.81 -1.44
N ASP A 157 -12.83 -0.45 -1.41
CA ASP A 157 -13.93 -1.40 -1.17
C ASP A 157 -13.98 -2.49 -2.26
N HIS A 158 -13.78 -2.13 -3.53
CA HIS A 158 -13.72 -3.09 -4.61
C HIS A 158 -12.49 -4.02 -4.50
N VAL A 159 -11.34 -3.50 -4.09
CA VAL A 159 -10.14 -4.34 -3.83
C VAL A 159 -10.41 -5.31 -2.67
N MET A 160 -11.05 -4.84 -1.60
CA MET A 160 -11.43 -5.69 -0.45
C MET A 160 -12.36 -6.83 -0.89
N MET A 161 -13.31 -6.55 -1.79
CA MET A 161 -14.20 -7.55 -2.37
C MET A 161 -13.43 -8.61 -3.18
N GLU A 162 -12.47 -8.20 -4.01
CA GLU A 162 -11.69 -9.12 -4.86
C GLU A 162 -10.65 -9.94 -4.10
N VAL A 163 -10.13 -9.43 -2.99
CA VAL A 163 -9.31 -10.22 -2.09
C VAL A 163 -10.15 -11.36 -1.47
N GLY A 164 -11.38 -11.04 -1.07
CA GLY A 164 -12.29 -11.98 -0.42
C GLY A 164 -11.78 -12.48 0.94
N ASN A 165 -12.24 -13.68 1.33
CA ASN A 165 -11.95 -14.28 2.64
C ASN A 165 -10.82 -15.35 2.59
N GLU A 166 -10.26 -15.63 1.41
CA GLU A 166 -9.32 -16.72 1.21
C GLU A 166 -7.86 -16.26 1.30
N LEU A 167 -7.41 -15.96 2.52
CA LEU A 167 -6.02 -15.56 2.80
C LEU A 167 -5.29 -16.60 3.65
N LEU A 168 -5.43 -17.89 3.34
CA LEU A 168 -4.70 -18.98 4.04
C LEU A 168 -4.92 -18.99 5.57
N GLY A 169 -6.08 -18.50 6.02
CA GLY A 169 -6.42 -18.35 7.44
C GLY A 169 -6.06 -16.99 8.06
N PHE A 170 -5.38 -16.11 7.32
CA PHE A 170 -5.32 -14.69 7.66
C PHE A 170 -6.65 -14.01 7.35
N LYS A 171 -6.90 -12.89 8.02
CA LYS A 171 -8.00 -11.97 7.76
C LYS A 171 -7.44 -10.59 7.48
N LEU A 172 -7.99 -9.94 6.46
CA LEU A 172 -7.69 -8.57 6.14
C LEU A 172 -8.42 -7.66 7.13
N GLU A 173 -7.66 -6.89 7.91
CA GLU A 173 -8.22 -5.94 8.88
C GLU A 173 -8.52 -4.59 8.24
N ARG A 174 -7.58 -4.09 7.43
CA ARG A 174 -7.78 -2.89 6.63
C ARG A 174 -6.79 -2.81 5.47
N MET A 175 -7.19 -2.09 4.45
CA MET A 175 -6.32 -1.62 3.38
C MET A 175 -6.12 -0.11 3.51
N SER A 176 -4.94 0.37 3.14
CA SER A 176 -4.65 1.79 2.99
C SER A 176 -4.01 2.01 1.63
N LEU A 177 -4.62 2.90 0.85
CA LEU A 177 -4.08 3.32 -0.43
C LEU A 177 -3.09 4.47 -0.19
N GLY A 178 -1.86 4.28 -0.65
CA GLY A 178 -0.82 5.29 -0.63
C GLY A 178 -0.93 6.23 -1.82
N ARG A 179 0.21 6.51 -2.45
CA ARG A 179 0.30 7.34 -3.64
C ARG A 179 -0.37 6.63 -4.82
N LEU A 180 -1.22 7.36 -5.55
CA LEU A 180 -1.82 6.97 -6.81
C LEU A 180 -1.49 8.08 -7.81
N GLU A 181 -0.60 7.78 -8.75
CA GLU A 181 -0.10 8.73 -9.74
C GLU A 181 -0.11 8.06 -11.11
N GLN A 182 -0.30 8.85 -12.17
CA GLN A 182 -0.17 8.33 -13.53
C GLN A 182 1.27 7.89 -13.77
N THR A 183 1.47 6.73 -14.39
CA THR A 183 2.79 6.31 -14.85
C THR A 183 3.31 7.32 -15.90
N PRO A 184 4.56 7.79 -15.77
CA PRO A 184 5.18 8.69 -16.74
C PRO A 184 5.21 8.14 -18.18
N LEU A 185 5.05 9.02 -19.17
CA LEU A 185 4.98 8.68 -20.60
C LEU A 185 6.22 7.94 -21.12
N ASP A 186 7.40 8.21 -20.56
CA ASP A 186 8.68 7.55 -20.89
C ASP A 186 8.72 6.06 -20.50
N GLN A 187 7.82 5.63 -19.63
CA GLN A 187 7.75 4.25 -19.13
C GLN A 187 6.63 3.44 -19.77
N LEU A 188 5.82 4.06 -20.64
CA LEU A 188 4.77 3.40 -21.42
C LEU A 188 5.34 2.82 -22.73
N ASP A 189 4.81 1.69 -23.16
CA ASP A 189 5.24 1.04 -24.40
C ASP A 189 4.27 1.39 -25.54
N PRO A 190 4.68 2.19 -26.56
CA PRO A 190 3.80 2.57 -27.66
C PRO A 190 3.39 1.40 -28.56
N THR A 191 4.06 0.24 -28.45
CA THR A 191 3.71 -0.97 -29.21
C THR A 191 2.67 -1.84 -28.50
N ASN A 192 2.43 -1.60 -27.20
CA ASN A 192 1.37 -2.28 -26.46
C ASN A 192 0.02 -1.61 -26.73
N VAL A 193 -0.99 -2.39 -27.10
CA VAL A 193 -2.32 -1.86 -27.48
C VAL A 193 -2.98 -1.07 -26.36
N VAL A 194 -2.85 -1.52 -25.10
CA VAL A 194 -3.46 -0.86 -23.93
C VAL A 194 -2.76 0.47 -23.67
N ASP A 195 -1.43 0.48 -23.72
CA ASP A 195 -0.64 1.70 -23.49
C ASP A 195 -0.82 2.70 -24.63
N ALA A 196 -0.91 2.23 -25.88
CA ALA A 196 -1.19 3.08 -27.04
C ALA A 196 -2.56 3.78 -26.93
N GLN A 197 -3.58 3.06 -26.44
CA GLN A 197 -4.89 3.66 -26.14
C GLN A 197 -4.79 4.72 -25.04
N GLY A 198 -4.04 4.44 -23.97
CA GLY A 198 -3.76 5.40 -22.90
C GLY A 198 -3.06 6.66 -23.41
N ILE A 199 -2.00 6.51 -24.21
CA ILE A 199 -1.23 7.61 -24.80
C ILE A 199 -2.13 8.48 -25.70
N LEU A 200 -2.94 7.85 -26.55
CA LEU A 200 -3.88 8.56 -27.42
C LEU A 200 -4.85 9.42 -26.58
N LYS A 201 -5.49 8.81 -25.57
CA LYS A 201 -6.47 9.48 -24.72
C LYS A 201 -5.84 10.62 -23.89
N LEU A 202 -4.63 10.41 -23.37
CA LEU A 202 -3.87 11.44 -22.66
C LEU A 202 -3.50 12.61 -23.58
N THR A 203 -3.09 12.32 -24.81
CA THR A 203 -2.72 13.33 -25.82
C THR A 203 -3.95 14.15 -26.22
N GLU A 204 -5.09 13.51 -26.49
CA GLU A 204 -6.35 14.18 -26.80
C GLU A 204 -6.79 15.09 -25.65
N ARG A 205 -6.72 14.59 -24.41
CA ARG A 205 -7.11 15.35 -23.21
C ARG A 205 -6.19 16.55 -23.00
N THR A 206 -4.87 16.35 -23.12
CA THR A 206 -3.88 17.41 -22.97
C THR A 206 -4.05 18.48 -24.05
N THR A 207 -4.29 18.07 -25.29
CA THR A 207 -4.55 18.98 -26.41
C THR A 207 -5.81 19.80 -26.18
N ARG A 208 -6.91 19.16 -25.76
CA ARG A 208 -8.17 19.85 -25.43
C ARG A 208 -7.98 20.86 -24.30
N LEU A 209 -7.35 20.45 -23.20
CA LEU A 209 -7.07 21.33 -22.06
C LEU A 209 -6.16 22.51 -22.46
N ALA A 210 -5.17 22.28 -23.32
CA ALA A 210 -4.30 23.33 -23.83
C ALA A 210 -5.07 24.36 -24.68
N LEU A 211 -6.00 23.91 -25.54
CA LEU A 211 -6.86 24.79 -26.33
C LEU A 211 -7.82 25.59 -25.45
N GLU A 212 -8.47 24.95 -24.48
CA GLU A 212 -9.35 25.62 -23.51
C GLU A 212 -8.60 26.67 -22.69
N THR A 213 -7.43 26.31 -22.16
CA THR A 213 -6.56 27.23 -21.40
C THR A 213 -6.11 28.40 -22.27
N SER A 214 -5.71 28.14 -23.53
CA SER A 214 -5.30 29.19 -24.47
C SER A 214 -6.46 30.13 -24.81
N GLY A 215 -7.66 29.59 -25.00
CA GLY A 215 -8.88 30.37 -25.23
C GLY A 215 -9.24 31.25 -24.04
N GLN A 216 -9.22 30.68 -22.83
CA GLN A 216 -9.46 31.40 -21.58
C GLN A 216 -8.43 32.52 -21.36
N MET A 217 -7.14 32.23 -21.58
CA MET A 217 -6.09 33.24 -21.47
C MET A 217 -6.27 34.37 -22.48
N ARG A 218 -6.66 34.05 -23.72
CA ARG A 218 -6.96 35.05 -24.74
C ARG A 218 -8.15 35.91 -24.34
N GLN A 219 -9.25 35.31 -23.90
CA GLN A 219 -10.43 36.03 -23.44
C GLN A 219 -10.13 36.89 -22.20
N GLN A 220 -9.33 36.39 -21.26
CA GLN A 220 -8.90 37.16 -20.10
C GLN A 220 -8.03 38.35 -20.51
N ARG A 221 -7.14 38.17 -21.48
CA ARG A 221 -6.34 39.27 -22.05
C ARG A 221 -7.23 40.32 -22.73
N GLU A 222 -8.22 39.90 -23.51
CA GLU A 222 -9.14 40.82 -24.20
C GLU A 222 -10.09 41.55 -23.22
N THR A 223 -10.58 40.87 -22.19
CA THR A 223 -11.55 41.46 -21.23
C THR A 223 -10.89 42.26 -20.11
N VAL A 224 -9.74 41.81 -19.62
CA VAL A 224 -9.04 42.44 -18.50
C VAL A 224 -7.94 43.36 -19.00
N GLN A 225 -7.16 42.97 -20.02
CA GLN A 225 -5.99 43.73 -20.46
C GLN A 225 -6.26 44.79 -21.52
N ALA A 226 -6.99 44.44 -22.58
CA ALA A 226 -7.24 45.36 -23.69
C ALA A 226 -7.89 46.70 -23.29
N PRO A 227 -8.83 46.76 -22.32
CA PRO A 227 -9.46 48.03 -21.94
C PRO A 227 -8.52 49.02 -21.25
N TRP A 228 -7.47 48.54 -20.56
CA TRP A 228 -6.48 49.44 -19.93
C TRP A 228 -5.30 49.75 -20.87
N GLU A 229 -5.06 48.93 -21.89
CA GLU A 229 -4.00 49.16 -22.87
C GLU A 229 -4.28 50.39 -23.74
N ALA A 230 -5.53 50.63 -24.15
CA ALA A 230 -5.87 51.77 -25.01
C ALA A 230 -5.66 53.14 -24.31
N PRO A 231 -6.19 53.39 -23.10
CA PRO A 231 -5.92 54.64 -22.36
C PRO A 231 -4.44 54.82 -22.05
N ARG A 232 -3.72 53.73 -21.78
CA ARG A 232 -2.28 53.77 -21.52
C ARG A 232 -1.48 54.20 -22.77
N ARG A 233 -1.77 53.62 -23.93
CA ARG A 233 -1.14 54.01 -25.21
C ARG A 233 -1.46 55.46 -25.59
N GLU A 234 -2.69 55.90 -25.33
CA GLU A 234 -3.06 57.30 -25.55
C GLU A 234 -2.31 58.25 -24.62
N GLY A 235 -2.10 57.87 -23.36
CA GLY A 235 -1.25 58.62 -22.42
C GLY A 235 0.20 58.72 -22.89
N GLU A 236 0.81 57.59 -23.22
CA GLU A 236 2.20 57.51 -23.72
C GLU A 236 2.39 58.29 -25.04
N ALA A 237 1.40 58.26 -25.95
CA ALA A 237 1.44 59.02 -27.19
C ALA A 237 1.34 60.53 -26.97
N ARG A 238 0.48 60.99 -26.03
CA ARG A 238 0.36 62.40 -25.67
C ARG A 238 1.63 62.93 -25.00
N GLU A 239 2.25 62.14 -24.12
CA GLU A 239 3.54 62.50 -23.53
C GLU A 239 4.63 62.65 -24.59
N ALA A 240 4.72 61.72 -25.54
CA ALA A 240 5.68 61.78 -26.63
C ALA A 240 5.43 62.97 -27.59
N GLU A 241 4.18 63.37 -27.83
CA GLU A 241 3.87 64.58 -28.59
C GLU A 241 4.29 65.84 -27.83
N LEU A 242 4.01 65.91 -26.53
CA LEU A 242 4.42 67.03 -25.69
C LEU A 242 5.95 67.18 -25.66
N GLU A 243 6.69 66.08 -25.51
CA GLU A 243 8.15 66.10 -25.53
C GLU A 243 8.69 66.68 -26.84
N ARG A 244 8.11 66.27 -27.98
CA ARG A 244 8.49 66.79 -29.30
C ARG A 244 8.17 68.28 -29.45
N GLU A 245 7.05 68.76 -28.93
CA GLU A 245 6.71 70.20 -28.95
C GLU A 245 7.66 71.02 -28.09
N VAL A 246 7.97 70.53 -26.87
CA VAL A 246 8.93 71.18 -25.98
C VAL A 246 10.31 71.25 -26.64
N GLU A 247 10.76 70.16 -27.27
CA GLU A 247 12.04 70.12 -27.99
C GLU A 247 12.08 71.12 -29.16
N ARG A 248 11.00 71.23 -29.94
CA ARG A 248 10.88 72.23 -31.02
C ARG A 248 10.91 73.67 -30.50
N ALA A 249 10.15 73.96 -29.44
CA ALA A 249 10.09 75.30 -28.85
C ALA A 249 11.46 75.71 -28.24
N LEU A 250 12.21 74.75 -27.71
CA LEU A 250 13.58 74.97 -27.25
C LEU A 250 14.53 75.22 -28.43
N ALA A 251 14.41 74.48 -29.54
CA ALA A 251 15.23 74.69 -30.73
C ALA A 251 14.99 76.06 -31.39
N GLU A 252 13.74 76.52 -31.47
CA GLU A 252 13.39 77.85 -31.99
C GLU A 252 13.95 78.99 -31.12
N ARG A 253 13.99 78.79 -29.79
CA ARG A 253 14.60 79.75 -28.86
C ARG A 253 16.12 79.84 -28.97
N VAL A 254 16.79 78.74 -29.31
CA VAL A 254 18.25 78.70 -29.49
C VAL A 254 18.67 79.26 -30.85
N GLY A 255 17.82 79.17 -31.88
CA GLY A 255 18.10 79.74 -33.22
C GLY A 255 17.80 81.23 -33.40
N SER A 256 17.19 81.88 -32.41
CA SER A 256 16.79 83.32 -32.45
C SER A 256 17.74 84.24 -31.67
N ASN A 257 18.94 83.74 -31.33
CA ASN A 257 20.00 84.47 -30.61
C ASN A 257 21.31 84.38 -31.40
#